data_AF-A0A377B7J4-F1
#
_entry.id   AF-A0A377B7J4-F1
#
_cell.length_a   1.000
_cell.length_b   1.000
_cell.length_c   1.000
_cell.angle_alpha   90.00
_cell.angle_beta   90.00
_cell.angle_gamma   90.00
#
_symmetry.space_group_name_H-M   'P 1'
#
loop_
_entity.id
_entity.type
_entity.pdbx_description
1 polymer ?
#
loop_
_entity_poly.entity_id
_entity_poly.type
_entity_poly.pdbx_seq_one_letter_code
_entity_poly.pdbx_strand_id
1 'polypeptide(L)'
;MPGLLNRHPFIGFRSHKLKIASQGVRQWRWGFDIDDTVLFSSPGFWRGKKTFSPESEDYLKNPVFWEKMNNGWDEFSIPKEVARQLIDMHVRRGDAIFFVTGRSPTKNRNGFKNAGG
;
A
#
# COMPACT_ATOMS: atom_id res chain seq x y z
N MET A 1 24.43 -21.94 29.10
CA MET A 1 23.45 -20.90 29.46
C MET A 1 22.81 -20.38 28.17
N PRO A 2 21.58 -20.77 27.79
CA PRO A 2 20.91 -20.15 26.66
C PRO A 2 20.26 -18.84 27.11
N GLY A 3 20.63 -17.73 26.47
CA GLY A 3 20.13 -16.39 26.79
C GLY A 3 18.63 -16.25 26.54
N LEU A 4 17.92 -15.70 27.52
CA LEU A 4 16.53 -15.24 27.34
C LEU A 4 16.52 -14.11 26.30
N LEU A 5 16.00 -14.42 25.11
CA LEU A 5 15.70 -13.42 24.10
C LEU A 5 14.51 -12.58 24.62
N ASN A 6 14.78 -11.33 25.01
CA ASN A 6 13.76 -10.37 25.43
C ASN A 6 12.86 -10.05 24.22
N ARG A 7 11.73 -10.76 24.05
CA ARG A 7 10.78 -10.51 22.96
C ARG A 7 9.81 -9.41 23.40
N HIS A 8 9.77 -8.32 22.65
CA HIS A 8 8.69 -7.33 22.74
C HIS A 8 7.32 -8.01 22.55
N PRO A 9 6.25 -7.55 23.24
CA PRO A 9 4.92 -8.16 23.18
C PRO A 9 4.26 -7.85 21.83
N PHE A 10 4.69 -8.55 20.78
CA PHE A 10 4.10 -8.49 19.45
C PHE A 10 3.15 -9.66 19.23
N ILE A 11 1.89 -9.38 18.86
CA ILE A 11 0.99 -10.40 18.34
C ILE A 11 1.30 -10.61 16.86
N GLY A 12 2.21 -11.55 16.58
CA GLY A 12 2.58 -11.90 15.21
C GLY A 12 1.54 -12.80 14.54
N PHE A 13 0.97 -12.36 13.43
CA PHE A 13 0.14 -13.19 12.56
C PHE A 13 0.89 -13.56 11.29
N ARG A 14 0.74 -14.81 10.84
CA ARG A 14 1.15 -15.26 9.50
C ARG A 14 -0.07 -15.26 8.59
N SER A 15 0.12 -15.02 7.30
CA SER A 15 -0.94 -15.06 6.27
C SER A 15 -1.83 -16.31 6.37
N HIS A 16 -1.23 -17.47 6.65
CA HIS A 16 -1.92 -18.74 6.85
C HIS A 16 -2.91 -18.72 8.04
N LYS A 17 -2.60 -18.02 9.14
CA LYS A 17 -3.52 -17.90 10.28
C LYS A 17 -4.70 -16.98 9.97
N LEU A 18 -4.52 -15.97 9.10
CA LEU A 18 -5.58 -15.06 8.66
C LEU A 18 -6.66 -15.80 7.83
N LYS A 19 -6.22 -16.79 7.03
CA LYS A 19 -7.11 -17.63 6.21
C LYS A 19 -8.11 -18.44 7.05
N ILE A 20 -7.70 -18.93 8.22
CA ILE A 20 -8.55 -19.77 9.10
C ILE A 20 -9.62 -18.92 9.79
N ALA A 21 -9.27 -17.71 10.25
CA ALA A 21 -10.18 -16.84 11.00
C ALA A 21 -11.40 -16.33 10.19
N SER A 22 -11.49 -16.64 8.90
CA SER A 22 -12.43 -16.01 7.98
C SER A 22 -13.20 -17.02 7.11
N GLN A 23 -13.21 -18.30 7.51
CA GLN A 23 -14.06 -19.33 6.93
C GLN A 23 -15.52 -19.13 7.37
N GLY A 24 -16.46 -19.04 6.42
CA GLY A 24 -17.91 -18.97 6.68
C GLY A 24 -18.63 -17.69 6.25
N VAL A 25 -17.92 -16.66 5.79
CA VAL A 25 -18.53 -15.42 5.26
C VAL A 25 -18.58 -15.45 3.73
N ARG A 26 -19.73 -15.12 3.15
CA ARG A 26 -19.99 -15.22 1.70
C ARG A 26 -19.05 -14.36 0.86
N GLN A 27 -18.77 -13.11 1.27
CA GLN A 27 -17.75 -12.22 0.68
C GLN A 27 -17.38 -11.11 1.67
N TRP A 28 -16.09 -10.77 1.78
CA TRP A 28 -15.61 -9.63 2.56
C TRP A 28 -15.17 -8.46 1.68
N ARG A 29 -15.08 -7.26 2.27
CA ARG A 29 -14.46 -6.08 1.67
C ARG A 29 -13.17 -5.76 2.41
N TRP A 30 -12.05 -5.73 1.70
CA TRP A 30 -10.71 -5.51 2.28
C TRP A 30 -10.09 -4.23 1.74
N GLY A 31 -9.57 -3.41 2.66
CA GLY A 31 -8.83 -2.20 2.33
C GLY A 31 -7.32 -2.40 2.53
N PHE A 32 -6.54 -2.01 1.53
CA PHE A 32 -5.09 -1.91 1.63
C PHE A 32 -4.67 -0.44 1.52
N ASP A 33 -3.81 -0.01 2.43
CA ASP A 33 -2.98 1.17 2.18
C ASP A 33 -1.97 0.88 1.05
N ILE A 34 -1.44 1.92 0.40
CA ILE A 34 -0.57 1.78 -0.77
C ILE A 34 0.90 1.89 -0.38
N ASP A 35 1.27 3.05 0.15
CA ASP A 35 2.67 3.45 0.35
C ASP A 35 3.28 2.71 1.54
N ASP A 36 4.38 1.99 1.31
CA ASP A 36 5.03 1.07 2.24
C ASP A 36 4.16 -0.07 2.80
N THR A 37 2.92 -0.21 2.32
CA THR A 37 2.03 -1.34 2.61
C THR A 37 2.03 -2.35 1.46
N VAL A 38 1.61 -1.94 0.25
CA VAL A 38 1.64 -2.82 -0.94
C VAL A 38 2.80 -2.52 -1.88
N LEU A 39 3.26 -1.27 -1.91
CA LEU A 39 4.38 -0.80 -2.72
C LEU A 39 5.46 -0.22 -1.81
N PHE A 40 6.71 -0.61 -2.01
CA PHE A 40 7.84 0.17 -1.53
C PHE A 40 8.01 1.38 -2.45
N SER A 41 7.38 2.50 -2.09
CA SER A 41 7.25 3.69 -2.94
C SER A 41 8.23 4.80 -2.58
N SER A 42 9.09 4.58 -1.57
CA SER A 42 10.10 5.55 -1.13
C SER A 42 10.98 6.14 -2.26
N PRO A 43 11.33 5.43 -3.35
CA PRO A 43 12.08 6.03 -4.46
C PRO A 43 11.40 7.26 -5.08
N GLY A 44 10.07 7.23 -5.26
CA GLY A 44 9.29 8.36 -5.78
C GLY A 44 9.27 9.54 -4.81
N PHE A 45 9.05 9.27 -3.52
CA PHE A 45 9.07 10.29 -2.47
C PHE A 45 10.44 10.94 -2.30
N TRP A 46 11.51 10.14 -2.30
CA TRP A 46 12.89 10.64 -2.19
C TRP A 46 13.25 11.56 -3.36
N ARG A 47 12.87 11.16 -4.59
CA ARG A 47 13.03 12.01 -5.78
C ARG A 47 12.20 13.28 -5.66
N GLY A 48 10.97 13.18 -5.15
CA GLY A 48 10.07 14.31 -4.91
C GLY A 48 10.70 15.34 -3.98
N LYS A 49 11.15 14.91 -2.80
CA LYS A 49 11.81 15.79 -1.83
C LYS A 49 13.01 16.51 -2.44
N LYS A 50 13.93 15.76 -3.08
CA LYS A 50 15.11 16.35 -3.72
C LYS A 50 14.80 17.32 -4.87
N THR A 51 13.67 17.15 -5.55
CA THR A 51 13.31 17.98 -6.71
C THR A 51 12.53 19.22 -6.31
N PHE A 52 11.61 19.11 -5.35
CA PHE A 52 10.62 20.15 -5.06
C PHE A 52 10.85 20.85 -3.72
N SER A 53 11.48 20.20 -2.74
CA SER A 53 11.77 20.80 -1.43
C SER A 53 12.91 20.07 -0.73
N PRO A 54 14.19 20.27 -1.14
CA PRO A 54 15.31 19.49 -0.60
C PRO A 54 15.44 19.57 0.93
N GLU A 55 15.14 20.75 1.48
CA GLU A 55 15.31 21.09 2.89
C GLU A 55 13.99 21.04 3.70
N SER A 56 12.86 20.66 3.09
CA SER A 56 11.57 20.60 3.78
C SER A 56 10.65 19.49 3.25
N GLU A 57 9.51 19.30 3.92
CA GLU A 57 8.48 18.32 3.50
C GLU A 57 7.38 18.98 2.63
N ASP A 58 7.60 20.21 2.17
CA ASP A 58 6.58 20.98 1.43
C ASP A 58 6.20 20.34 0.09
N TYR A 59 7.06 19.49 -0.49
CA TYR A 59 6.71 18.70 -1.67
C TYR A 59 5.46 17.83 -1.46
N LEU A 60 5.15 17.41 -0.22
CA LEU A 60 3.94 16.64 0.09
C LEU A 60 2.65 17.45 -0.10
N LYS A 61 2.73 18.78 -0.18
CA LYS A 61 1.60 19.67 -0.48
C LYS A 61 1.64 20.16 -1.93
N ASN A 62 2.67 19.81 -2.70
CA ASN A 62 2.87 20.31 -4.06
C ASN A 62 2.03 19.47 -5.06
N PRO A 63 1.07 20.07 -5.78
CA PRO A 63 0.24 19.32 -6.74
C PRO A 63 1.07 18.75 -7.91
N VAL A 64 2.17 19.39 -8.30
CA VAL A 64 3.06 18.91 -9.37
C VAL A 64 3.80 17.64 -8.93
N PHE A 65 4.17 17.55 -7.65
CA PHE A 65 4.71 16.32 -7.09
C PHE A 65 3.68 15.20 -7.20
N TRP A 66 2.43 15.44 -6.76
CA TRP A 66 1.38 14.42 -6.79
C TRP A 66 1.02 13.98 -8.21
N GLU A 67 1.00 14.90 -9.19
CA GLU A 67 0.80 14.53 -10.60
C GLU A 67 1.90 13.59 -11.11
N LYS A 68 3.17 13.78 -10.70
CA LYS A 68 4.25 12.84 -11.06
C LYS A 68 4.17 11.53 -10.29
N MET A 69 3.88 11.60 -8.99
CA MET A 69 3.79 10.44 -8.11
C MET A 69 2.69 9.48 -8.58
N ASN A 70 1.52 10.01 -8.93
CA ASN A 70 0.35 9.20 -9.27
C ASN A 70 0.31 8.72 -10.74
N ASN A 71 1.10 9.31 -11.64
CA ASN A 71 1.00 9.06 -13.09
C ASN A 71 2.30 8.58 -13.74
N GLY A 72 3.22 7.99 -12.97
CA GLY A 72 4.39 7.34 -13.57
C GLY A 72 5.51 6.97 -12.60
N TRP A 73 5.65 7.68 -11.47
CA TRP A 73 6.75 7.34 -10.54
C TRP A 73 6.54 6.03 -9.78
N ASP A 74 5.33 5.45 -9.81
CA ASP A 74 5.11 4.08 -9.35
C ASP A 74 5.86 3.03 -10.19
N GLU A 75 6.39 3.35 -11.38
CA GLU A 75 7.30 2.47 -12.12
C GLU A 75 8.60 2.16 -11.35
N PHE A 76 9.00 3.06 -10.44
CA PHE A 76 10.16 2.87 -9.56
C PHE A 76 9.77 2.22 -8.23
N SER A 77 8.47 2.01 -7.99
CA SER A 77 7.98 1.36 -6.78
C SER A 77 8.15 -0.16 -6.89
N ILE A 78 8.63 -0.79 -5.81
CA ILE A 78 8.84 -2.24 -5.78
C ILE A 78 7.63 -2.91 -5.11
N PRO A 79 6.89 -3.81 -5.79
CA PRO A 79 5.79 -4.54 -5.17
C PRO A 79 6.25 -5.41 -4.00
N LYS A 80 5.55 -5.34 -2.87
CA LYS A 80 5.88 -6.14 -1.68
C LYS A 80 5.31 -7.55 -1.82
N GLU A 81 6.15 -8.56 -1.65
CA GLU A 81 5.75 -9.97 -1.82
C GLU A 81 4.61 -10.38 -0.87
N VAL A 82 4.62 -9.89 0.38
CA VAL A 82 3.53 -10.13 1.34
C VAL A 82 2.18 -9.57 0.84
N ALA A 83 2.20 -8.42 0.18
CA ALA A 83 0.99 -7.82 -0.38
C ALA A 83 0.47 -8.65 -1.55
N ARG A 84 1.37 -9.13 -2.43
CA ARG A 84 1.01 -10.06 -3.51
C ARG A 84 0.30 -11.30 -2.97
N GLN A 85 0.84 -11.93 -1.93
CA GLN A 85 0.26 -13.13 -1.33
C GLN A 85 -1.11 -12.86 -0.69
N LEU A 86 -1.30 -11.72 -0.03
CA LEU A 86 -2.58 -11.33 0.57
C LEU A 86 -3.63 -11.01 -0.49
N ILE A 87 -3.26 -10.23 -1.52
CA ILE A 87 -4.15 -9.91 -2.64
C ILE A 87 -4.57 -11.20 -3.36
N ASP A 88 -3.61 -12.07 -3.72
CA ASP A 88 -3.90 -13.37 -4.33
C ASP A 88 -4.86 -14.21 -3.49
N MET A 89 -4.68 -14.21 -2.17
CA MET A 89 -5.57 -14.92 -1.25
C MET A 89 -7.00 -14.36 -1.31
N HIS A 90 -7.17 -13.03 -1.25
CA HIS A 90 -8.49 -12.39 -1.30
C HIS A 90 -9.17 -12.55 -2.67
N VAL A 91 -8.42 -12.45 -3.76
CA VAL A 91 -8.91 -12.72 -5.13
C VAL A 91 -9.42 -14.16 -5.24
N ARG A 92 -8.65 -15.16 -4.80
CA ARG A 92 -9.07 -16.57 -4.84
C ARG A 92 -10.31 -16.86 -3.98
N ARG A 93 -10.59 -16.03 -2.98
CA ARG A 93 -11.79 -16.13 -2.13
C ARG A 93 -13.01 -15.42 -2.68
N GLY A 94 -12.84 -14.59 -3.73
CA GLY A 94 -13.91 -13.74 -4.26
C GLY A 94 -14.23 -12.54 -3.37
N ASP A 95 -13.26 -12.07 -2.57
CA ASP A 95 -13.41 -10.86 -1.76
C ASP A 95 -13.27 -9.61 -2.65
N ALA A 96 -13.94 -8.52 -2.27
CA ALA A 96 -13.75 -7.21 -2.90
C ALA A 96 -12.53 -6.50 -2.28
N ILE A 97 -11.64 -5.98 -3.13
CA ILE A 97 -10.39 -5.33 -2.71
C ILE A 97 -10.46 -3.83 -3.05
N PHE A 98 -10.12 -3.00 -2.07
CA PHE A 98 -10.04 -1.55 -2.17
C PHE A 98 -8.63 -1.08 -1.81
N PHE A 99 -8.13 -0.08 -2.53
CA PHE A 99 -6.90 0.62 -2.18
C PHE A 99 -7.26 2.00 -1.64
N VAL A 100 -6.93 2.26 -0.38
CA VAL A 100 -7.26 3.51 0.34
C VAL A 100 -5.95 4.16 0.72
N THR A 101 -5.67 5.35 0.19
CA THR A 101 -4.37 5.99 0.35
C THR A 101 -4.50 7.45 0.77
N GLY A 102 -3.51 7.95 1.50
CA GLY A 102 -3.37 9.36 1.85
C GLY A 102 -2.81 10.24 0.72
N ARG A 103 -2.52 9.68 -0.46
CA ARG A 103 -2.05 10.48 -1.60
C ARG A 103 -3.09 11.52 -2.03
N SER A 104 -2.63 12.70 -2.43
CA SER A 104 -3.55 13.73 -2.94
C SER A 104 -4.14 13.30 -4.29
N PRO A 105 -5.45 13.55 -4.53
CA PRO A 105 -6.09 13.20 -5.79
C PRO A 105 -5.54 14.05 -6.94
N THR A 106 -5.35 13.43 -8.09
CA THR A 106 -4.89 14.05 -9.34
C THR A 106 -5.93 13.89 -10.45
N LYS A 107 -5.98 14.83 -11.40
CA LYS A 107 -7.04 14.84 -12.43
C LYS A 107 -6.93 13.67 -13.41
N ASN A 108 -5.70 13.23 -13.69
CA ASN A 108 -5.42 12.26 -14.76
C ASN A 108 -5.04 10.87 -14.22
N ARG A 109 -5.68 10.40 -13.14
CA ARG A 109 -5.43 9.04 -12.65
C ARG A 109 -5.98 8.02 -13.66
N ASN A 110 -5.15 7.56 -14.58
CA ASN A 110 -5.45 6.54 -15.61
C ASN A 110 -5.72 5.13 -15.05
N GLY A 111 -6.24 5.00 -13.82
CA GLY A 111 -6.45 3.72 -13.14
C GLY A 111 -7.71 3.59 -12.30
N PHE A 112 -8.50 4.66 -12.12
CA PHE A 112 -9.78 4.56 -11.42
C PHE A 112 -10.84 5.41 -12.15
N LYS A 113 -11.33 4.90 -13.28
CA LYS A 113 -12.69 5.25 -13.68
C LYS A 113 -13.62 4.64 -12.63
N ASN A 114 -14.37 5.48 -11.94
CA ASN A 114 -15.49 5.03 -11.12
C ASN A 114 -16.37 4.12 -12.00
N ALA A 115 -16.48 2.85 -11.64
CA ALA A 115 -17.57 2.01 -12.12
C ALA A 115 -18.85 2.55 -11.46
N GLY A 116 -19.50 3.49 -12.13
CA GLY A 116 -20.69 4.18 -11.61
C GLY A 116 -21.05 5.36 -12.51
N GLY A 117 -21.76 5.03 -13.60
CA GLY A 117 -22.33 5.95 -14.59
C GLY A 117 -22.97 5.13 -15.69
#